data_AF-A0A830BBE5-F1
#
_entry.id   AF-A0A830BBE5-F1
#
_cell.length_a   1.000
_cell.length_b   1.000
_cell.length_c   1.000
_cell.angle_alpha   90.00
_cell.angle_beta   90.00
_cell.angle_gamma   90.00
#
_symmetry.space_group_name_H-M   'P 1'
#
loop_
_entity.id
_entity.type
_entity.pdbx_description
1 polymer ?
#
loop_
_entity_poly.entity_id
_entity_poly.type
_entity_poly.pdbx_seq_one_letter_code
_entity_poly.pdbx_strand_id
1 'polypeptide(L)'
;MSGYEGTSLNSEARSGKMIFEPILEKGVFRFDCSEDDRKNAFPSISFQDSKVRDTPLVNVQNVPTYIPSFECVSGQQIVNLEFPTNTSFYGTGEVSGQLERTGKRIFMWNTDAWGYGTGTTSLYQSHPWILAVLPNGEALGVLADTTRRCEVFCDFSAYPVITFGPLASPNDVLVSFSRAVVIT
;
A
#
# COMPACT_ATOMS: atom_id res chain seq x y z
N MET A 1 -12.73 38.31 -32.20
CA MET A 1 -13.25 37.58 -31.03
C MET A 1 -12.34 36.38 -30.83
N SER A 2 -11.79 36.28 -29.63
CA SER A 2 -10.69 35.41 -29.23
C SER A 2 -10.98 33.92 -29.45
N GLY A 3 -10.00 33.21 -30.00
CA GLY A 3 -9.96 31.76 -30.01
C GLY A 3 -9.88 31.21 -28.59
N TYR A 4 -10.73 30.25 -28.29
CA TYR A 4 -10.52 29.32 -27.18
C TYR A 4 -9.81 28.10 -27.77
N GLU A 5 -8.48 28.10 -27.71
CA GLU A 5 -7.72 26.86 -27.81
C GLU A 5 -8.04 26.04 -26.54
N GLY A 6 -8.86 25.01 -26.71
CA GLY A 6 -9.01 23.98 -25.71
C GLY A 6 -7.68 23.24 -25.61
N THR A 7 -6.88 23.56 -24.59
CA THR A 7 -5.71 22.78 -24.22
C THR A 7 -6.18 21.36 -23.93
N SER A 8 -5.95 20.44 -24.86
CA SER A 8 -6.06 19.01 -24.59
C SER A 8 -5.03 18.67 -23.52
N LEU A 9 -5.48 18.53 -22.28
CA LEU A 9 -4.70 17.89 -21.23
C LEU A 9 -4.54 16.42 -21.62
N ASN A 10 -3.53 16.15 -22.44
CA ASN A 10 -2.95 14.81 -22.55
C ASN A 10 -2.35 14.50 -21.18
N SER A 11 -3.14 13.91 -20.28
CA SER A 11 -2.57 13.18 -19.15
C SER A 11 -1.91 11.94 -19.73
N GLU A 12 -0.65 12.05 -20.11
CA GLU A 12 0.14 10.90 -20.54
C GLU A 12 0.07 9.84 -19.44
N ALA A 13 -0.39 8.64 -19.81
CA ALA A 13 -0.38 7.51 -18.90
C ALA A 13 1.07 7.22 -18.51
N ARG A 14 1.36 7.27 -17.20
CA ARG A 14 2.72 7.02 -16.69
C ARG A 14 2.77 5.64 -16.05
N SER A 15 3.68 4.79 -16.51
CA SER A 15 3.87 3.46 -15.92
C SER A 15 5.35 3.17 -15.70
N GLY A 16 5.68 2.37 -14.70
CA GLY A 16 7.05 1.98 -14.45
C GLY A 16 7.24 1.14 -13.19
N LYS A 17 8.49 0.83 -12.86
CA LYS A 17 8.84 0.31 -11.54
C LYS A 17 8.91 1.46 -10.56
N MET A 18 8.42 1.24 -9.33
CA MET A 18 8.51 2.24 -8.27
C MET A 18 9.96 2.35 -7.78
N ILE A 19 10.38 3.57 -7.44
CA ILE A 19 11.66 3.82 -6.77
C ILE A 19 11.50 3.59 -5.27
N PHE A 20 12.58 3.23 -4.59
CA PHE A 20 12.52 2.85 -3.17
C PHE A 20 13.55 3.57 -2.29
N GLU A 21 13.23 3.67 -1.01
CA GLU A 21 14.16 4.07 0.06
C GLU A 21 14.05 3.09 1.24
N PRO A 22 15.16 2.61 1.81
CA PRO A 22 15.12 1.89 3.07
C PRO A 22 14.78 2.87 4.20
N ILE A 23 13.77 2.54 5.00
CA ILE A 23 13.30 3.38 6.11
C ILE A 23 13.14 2.53 7.37
N LEU A 24 13.02 3.16 8.54
CA LEU A 24 12.73 2.53 9.83
C LEU A 24 13.76 1.47 10.31
N GLU A 25 13.79 0.29 9.69
CA GLU A 25 14.69 -0.82 10.02
C GLU A 25 15.02 -1.67 8.78
N LYS A 26 15.93 -2.64 8.95
CA LYS A 26 16.32 -3.57 7.86
C LYS A 26 15.09 -4.33 7.34
N GLY A 27 14.85 -4.24 6.03
CA GLY A 27 13.75 -4.93 5.37
C GLY A 27 12.47 -4.11 5.26
N VAL A 28 12.46 -2.87 5.75
CA VAL A 28 11.34 -1.94 5.57
C VAL A 28 11.69 -0.93 4.49
N PHE A 29 10.83 -0.83 3.47
CA PHE A 29 11.07 0.01 2.30
C PHE A 29 9.86 0.86 2.00
N ARG A 30 10.10 2.13 1.69
CA ARG A 30 9.11 3.03 1.09
C ARG A 30 9.26 3.01 -0.42
N PHE A 31 8.15 2.92 -1.12
CA PHE A 31 8.07 3.01 -2.57
C PHE A 31 7.27 4.23 -3.00
N ASP A 32 7.80 4.95 -3.99
CA ASP A 32 7.13 6.07 -4.64
C ASP A 32 7.25 5.92 -6.17
N CYS A 33 6.33 6.51 -6.93
CA CYS A 33 6.36 6.41 -8.38
C CYS A 33 7.49 7.27 -9.03
N SER A 34 7.92 8.33 -8.36
CA SER A 34 9.08 9.17 -8.72
C SER A 34 9.58 9.95 -7.51
N GLU A 35 10.75 10.59 -7.64
CA GLU A 35 11.27 11.47 -6.59
C GLU A 35 10.37 12.68 -6.33
N ASP A 36 9.72 13.18 -7.38
CA ASP A 36 8.81 14.32 -7.24
C ASP A 36 7.51 13.91 -6.54
N ASP A 37 6.99 12.71 -6.84
CA ASP A 37 5.85 12.16 -6.09
C ASP A 37 6.20 11.98 -4.61
N ARG A 38 7.43 11.55 -4.31
CA ARG A 38 7.91 11.40 -2.93
C ARG A 38 7.96 12.74 -2.18
N LYS A 39 8.50 13.78 -2.82
CA LYS A 39 8.59 15.15 -2.24
C LYS A 39 7.20 15.76 -2.02
N ASN A 40 6.26 15.45 -2.90
CA ASN A 40 4.87 15.94 -2.84
C ASN A 40 3.94 15.07 -1.99
N ALA A 41 4.42 13.94 -1.45
CA ALA A 41 3.61 13.06 -0.62
C ALA A 41 3.22 13.77 0.69
N PHE A 42 1.96 13.64 1.08
CA PHE A 42 1.48 14.16 2.36
C PHE A 42 2.21 13.50 3.54
N PRO A 43 2.31 14.17 4.70
CA PRO A 43 2.79 13.54 5.93
C PRO A 43 2.01 12.25 6.23
N SER A 44 2.70 11.24 6.73
CA SER A 44 2.06 9.98 7.10
C SER A 44 1.19 10.18 8.33
N ILE A 45 -0.02 9.62 8.29
CA ILE A 45 -0.83 9.45 9.49
C ILE A 45 -0.76 8.03 10.04
N SER A 46 -0.12 7.12 9.31
CA SER A 46 0.01 5.71 9.69
C SER A 46 1.12 5.52 10.72
N PHE A 47 2.18 6.32 10.63
CA PHE A 47 3.37 6.21 11.50
C PHE A 47 3.24 7.02 12.78
N GLN A 48 3.77 6.48 13.89
CA GLN A 48 3.84 7.20 15.17
C GLN A 48 4.65 8.50 15.06
N ASP A 49 5.81 8.41 14.42
CA ASP A 49 6.61 9.56 14.02
C ASP A 49 6.68 9.59 12.49
N SER A 50 5.90 10.49 11.89
CA SER A 50 5.86 10.70 10.44
C SER A 50 7.23 10.97 9.83
N LYS A 51 8.18 11.56 10.58
CA LYS A 51 9.53 11.85 10.07
C LYS A 51 10.34 10.59 9.80
N VAL A 52 10.04 9.49 10.51
CA VAL A 52 10.74 8.21 10.31
C VAL A 52 10.46 7.64 8.92
N ARG A 53 9.24 7.85 8.39
CA ARG A 53 8.91 7.47 7.00
C ARG A 53 9.68 8.30 5.96
N ASP A 54 10.00 9.54 6.28
CA ASP A 54 10.64 10.48 5.36
C ASP A 54 12.18 10.52 5.50
N THR A 55 12.76 9.72 6.42
CA THR A 55 14.19 9.69 6.70
C THR A 55 14.80 8.36 6.23
N PRO A 56 15.53 8.33 5.10
CA PRO A 56 16.21 7.13 4.63
C PRO A 56 17.28 6.65 5.61
N LEU A 57 17.45 5.34 5.72
CA LEU A 57 18.52 4.73 6.51
C LEU A 57 19.86 4.87 5.77
N VAL A 58 20.85 5.45 6.46
CA VAL A 58 22.21 5.60 5.93
C VAL A 58 22.96 4.25 6.02
N ASN A 59 23.74 3.92 4.98
CA ASN A 59 24.61 2.73 4.91
C ASN A 59 23.89 1.37 4.89
N VAL A 60 22.65 1.29 4.43
CA VAL A 60 21.92 0.03 4.26
C VAL A 60 21.96 -0.39 2.79
N GLN A 61 22.83 -1.34 2.43
CA GLN A 61 22.89 -1.95 1.09
C GLN A 61 21.85 -3.09 0.93
N ASN A 62 20.60 -2.86 1.34
CA ASN A 62 19.54 -3.85 1.10
C ASN A 62 18.68 -3.39 -0.09
N VAL A 63 18.50 -4.29 -1.05
CA VAL A 63 17.57 -4.11 -2.17
C VAL A 63 16.29 -4.89 -1.82
N PRO A 64 15.11 -4.29 -2.01
CA PRO A 64 13.85 -5.01 -1.79
C PRO A 64 13.71 -6.20 -2.73
N THR A 65 13.24 -7.33 -2.19
CA THR A 65 12.97 -8.55 -2.97
C THR A 65 11.78 -8.37 -3.91
N TYR A 66 10.76 -7.65 -3.47
CA TYR A 66 9.55 -7.37 -4.22
C TYR A 66 9.51 -5.88 -4.57
N ILE A 67 9.69 -5.54 -5.85
CA ILE A 67 9.62 -4.16 -6.36
C ILE A 67 8.29 -3.97 -7.07
N PRO A 68 7.37 -3.17 -6.51
CA PRO A 68 6.11 -2.88 -7.16
C PRO A 68 6.31 -2.15 -8.48
N SER A 69 5.37 -2.38 -9.39
CA SER A 69 5.16 -1.52 -10.55
C SER A 69 3.95 -0.64 -10.32
N PHE A 70 3.92 0.51 -10.98
CA PHE A 70 2.78 1.40 -10.93
C PHE A 70 2.30 1.77 -12.34
N GLU A 71 1.04 2.14 -12.41
CA GLU A 71 0.43 2.79 -13.57
C GLU A 71 -0.40 3.98 -13.08
N CYS A 72 -0.26 5.12 -13.74
CA CYS A 72 -1.02 6.33 -13.49
C CYS A 72 -1.83 6.71 -14.73
N VAL A 73 -3.14 6.52 -14.68
CA VAL A 73 -4.08 6.82 -15.77
C VAL A 73 -5.17 7.73 -15.23
N SER A 74 -5.58 8.79 -15.93
CA SER A 74 -6.75 9.60 -15.52
C SER A 74 -6.77 10.11 -14.06
N GLY A 75 -5.61 10.38 -13.46
CA GLY A 75 -5.49 10.84 -12.04
C GLY A 75 -5.51 9.73 -11.00
N GLN A 76 -5.36 8.49 -11.45
CA GLN A 76 -5.52 7.24 -10.72
C GLN A 76 -4.15 6.59 -10.55
N GLN A 77 -3.89 5.85 -9.47
CA GLN A 77 -2.63 5.12 -9.30
C GLN A 77 -2.97 3.67 -8.98
N ILE A 78 -2.49 2.80 -9.84
CA ILE A 78 -2.56 1.36 -9.68
C ILE A 78 -1.16 0.89 -9.28
N VAL A 79 -1.05 0.11 -8.20
CA VAL A 79 0.20 -0.51 -7.79
C VAL A 79 0.05 -2.03 -7.86
N ASN A 80 0.94 -2.65 -8.64
CA ASN A 80 0.99 -4.08 -8.84
C ASN A 80 2.23 -4.67 -8.17
N LEU A 81 2.01 -5.63 -7.28
CA LEU A 81 3.04 -6.41 -6.61
C LEU A 81 2.81 -7.89 -6.89
N GLU A 82 3.78 -8.55 -7.50
CA GLU A 82 3.69 -9.95 -7.90
C GLU A 82 4.21 -10.86 -6.80
N PHE A 83 3.47 -11.92 -6.50
CA PHE A 83 3.81 -12.93 -5.49
C PHE A 83 3.83 -14.33 -6.12
N PRO A 84 4.59 -15.28 -5.55
CA PRO A 84 4.53 -16.68 -5.95
C PRO A 84 3.12 -17.26 -5.90
N THR A 85 2.87 -18.29 -6.71
CA THR A 85 1.63 -19.08 -6.60
C THR A 85 1.54 -19.72 -5.22
N ASN A 86 0.31 -19.85 -4.69
CA ASN A 86 0.02 -20.34 -3.34
C ASN A 86 0.45 -19.40 -2.19
N THR A 87 0.71 -18.13 -2.47
CA THR A 87 0.73 -17.10 -1.42
C THR A 87 -0.68 -16.86 -0.90
N SER A 88 -0.85 -16.86 0.42
CA SER A 88 -2.12 -16.51 1.07
C SER A 88 -2.08 -15.08 1.60
N PHE A 89 -3.23 -14.38 1.55
CA PHE A 89 -3.33 -12.97 1.91
C PHE A 89 -4.28 -12.75 3.08
N TYR A 90 -3.92 -11.85 4.00
CA TYR A 90 -4.69 -11.50 5.18
C TYR A 90 -4.63 -9.99 5.45
N GLY A 91 -5.39 -9.50 6.43
CA GLY A 91 -5.39 -8.08 6.83
C GLY A 91 -6.65 -7.35 6.40
N THR A 92 -6.50 -6.13 5.88
CA THR A 92 -7.55 -5.20 5.41
C THR A 92 -8.48 -4.60 6.47
N GLY A 93 -8.26 -4.92 7.75
CA GLY A 93 -8.98 -4.31 8.87
C GLY A 93 -10.26 -5.03 9.23
N GLU A 94 -11.34 -4.26 9.44
CA GLU A 94 -12.65 -4.79 9.78
C GLU A 94 -13.39 -5.15 8.49
N VAL A 95 -13.54 -6.45 8.24
CA VAL A 95 -14.10 -6.97 7.00
C VAL A 95 -14.94 -8.22 7.26
N SER A 96 -16.00 -8.39 6.46
CA SER A 96 -16.88 -9.56 6.57
C SER A 96 -16.27 -10.81 5.89
N GLY A 97 -16.85 -11.98 6.17
CA GLY A 97 -16.51 -13.24 5.51
C GLY A 97 -15.26 -13.94 6.07
N GLN A 98 -14.66 -14.80 5.25
CA GLN A 98 -13.49 -15.61 5.62
C GLN A 98 -12.25 -14.75 5.84
N LEU A 99 -11.39 -15.18 6.77
CA LEU A 99 -10.18 -14.45 7.15
C LEU A 99 -9.19 -14.27 5.97
N GLU A 100 -9.03 -15.30 5.14
CA GLU A 100 -8.17 -15.27 3.97
C GLU A 100 -8.78 -14.42 2.84
N ARG A 101 -7.95 -13.58 2.24
CA ARG A 101 -8.32 -12.56 1.24
C ARG A 101 -7.86 -12.90 -0.18
N THR A 102 -7.28 -14.08 -0.38
CA THR A 102 -6.87 -14.58 -1.68
C THR A 102 -8.06 -14.61 -2.65
N GLY A 103 -7.93 -13.93 -3.78
CA GLY A 103 -9.00 -13.81 -4.79
C GLY A 103 -10.20 -12.97 -4.36
N LYS A 104 -10.09 -12.18 -3.28
CA LYS A 104 -11.14 -11.26 -2.84
C LYS A 104 -10.80 -9.83 -3.26
N ARG A 105 -11.84 -9.04 -3.54
CA ARG A 105 -11.78 -7.62 -3.85
C ARG A 105 -12.40 -6.84 -2.70
N ILE A 106 -11.64 -5.92 -2.10
CA ILE A 106 -12.00 -5.25 -0.85
C ILE A 106 -11.88 -3.75 -1.01
N PHE A 107 -12.95 -3.03 -0.66
CA PHE A 107 -12.97 -1.57 -0.69
C PHE A 107 -12.61 -1.04 0.70
N MET A 108 -11.62 -0.15 0.75
CA MET A 108 -11.21 0.57 1.95
C MET A 108 -11.93 1.91 1.99
N TRP A 109 -13.20 1.86 2.40
CA TRP A 109 -14.05 3.03 2.52
C TRP A 109 -15.08 2.85 3.64
N ASN A 110 -14.93 3.59 4.73
CA ASN A 110 -15.81 3.45 5.88
C ASN A 110 -17.26 3.78 5.50
N THR A 111 -18.17 2.86 5.75
CA THR A 111 -19.60 3.00 5.50
C THR A 111 -20.39 2.60 6.73
N ASP A 112 -21.50 3.28 7.01
CA ASP A 112 -22.46 2.82 8.02
C ASP A 112 -23.18 1.56 7.51
N ALA A 113 -22.71 0.40 7.97
CA ALA A 113 -23.07 -0.91 7.44
C ALA A 113 -23.98 -1.70 8.40
N TRP A 114 -25.10 -1.10 8.84
CA TRP A 114 -26.03 -1.78 9.74
C TRP A 114 -26.62 -3.06 9.12
N GLY A 115 -26.61 -4.17 9.87
CA GLY A 115 -27.12 -5.47 9.42
C GLY A 115 -26.24 -6.16 8.37
N TYR A 116 -24.93 -5.88 8.34
CA TYR A 116 -24.01 -6.46 7.37
C TYR A 116 -23.96 -7.99 7.39
N GLY A 117 -23.70 -8.57 6.21
CA GLY A 117 -23.57 -10.01 6.02
C GLY A 117 -22.19 -10.39 5.47
N THR A 118 -21.98 -11.66 5.17
CA THR A 118 -20.70 -12.20 4.67
C THR A 118 -20.29 -11.70 3.28
N GLY A 119 -21.18 -11.03 2.56
CA GLY A 119 -20.92 -10.41 1.26
C GLY A 119 -20.66 -8.90 1.32
N THR A 120 -20.71 -8.28 2.50
CA THR A 120 -20.51 -6.83 2.64
C THR A 120 -19.03 -6.49 2.48
N THR A 121 -18.69 -5.67 1.48
CA THR A 121 -17.31 -5.43 1.03
C THR A 121 -16.57 -4.32 1.76
N SER A 122 -17.26 -3.50 2.56
CA SER A 122 -16.67 -2.48 3.41
C SER A 122 -17.54 -2.26 4.66
N LEU A 123 -16.90 -2.00 5.80
CA LEU A 123 -17.55 -1.85 7.10
C LEU A 123 -17.17 -0.50 7.73
N TYR A 124 -17.02 -0.44 9.05
CA TYR A 124 -16.83 0.81 9.78
C TYR A 124 -15.36 1.26 9.82
N GLN A 125 -14.41 0.32 9.63
CA GLN A 125 -12.98 0.62 9.67
C GLN A 125 -12.20 0.05 8.48
N SER A 126 -11.43 0.92 7.83
CA SER A 126 -10.52 0.55 6.73
C SER A 126 -9.07 0.59 7.21
N HIS A 127 -8.35 -0.53 7.05
CA HIS A 127 -6.92 -0.58 7.33
C HIS A 127 -6.19 -0.96 6.03
N PRO A 128 -5.48 -0.03 5.37
CA PRO A 128 -4.79 -0.26 4.09
C PRO A 128 -3.53 -1.13 4.20
N TRP A 129 -3.66 -2.25 4.90
CA TRP A 129 -2.62 -3.20 5.27
C TRP A 129 -2.95 -4.60 4.76
N ILE A 130 -1.96 -5.25 4.16
CA ILE A 130 -2.02 -6.63 3.70
C ILE A 130 -0.84 -7.40 4.29
N LEU A 131 -1.11 -8.59 4.79
CA LEU A 131 -0.09 -9.57 5.15
C LEU A 131 -0.12 -10.70 4.12
N ALA A 132 0.97 -10.84 3.37
CA ALA A 132 1.19 -11.93 2.43
C ALA A 132 2.05 -13.02 3.10
N VAL A 133 1.57 -14.26 3.11
CA VAL A 133 2.32 -15.43 3.61
C VAL A 133 2.73 -16.28 2.42
N LEU A 134 4.03 -16.40 2.20
CA LEU A 134 4.63 -17.10 1.07
C LEU A 134 4.58 -18.62 1.25
N PRO A 135 4.66 -19.42 0.17
CA PRO A 135 4.60 -20.88 0.25
C PRO A 135 5.70 -21.52 1.11
N ASN A 136 6.83 -20.84 1.26
CA ASN A 136 7.95 -21.27 2.10
C ASN A 136 7.79 -20.89 3.59
N GLY A 137 6.70 -20.22 3.96
CA GLY A 137 6.40 -19.77 5.34
C GLY A 137 6.92 -18.37 5.68
N GLU A 138 7.73 -17.76 4.81
CA GLU A 138 8.12 -16.35 4.95
C GLU A 138 6.91 -15.43 4.74
N ALA A 139 6.98 -14.20 5.25
CA ALA A 139 5.88 -13.26 5.12
C ALA A 139 6.35 -11.86 4.72
N LEU A 140 5.48 -11.14 4.02
CA LEU A 140 5.66 -9.74 3.63
C LEU A 140 4.42 -8.93 4.04
N GLY A 141 4.66 -7.82 4.73
CA GLY A 141 3.64 -6.82 4.99
C GLY A 141 3.62 -5.75 3.90
N VAL A 142 2.44 -5.29 3.48
CA VAL A 142 2.27 -4.19 2.53
C VAL A 142 1.28 -3.19 3.09
N LEU A 143 1.72 -1.96 3.29
CA LEU A 143 0.90 -0.83 3.73
C LEU A 143 0.79 0.17 2.59
N ALA A 144 -0.43 0.47 2.17
CA ALA A 144 -0.73 1.64 1.36
C ALA A 144 -0.90 2.85 2.30
N ASP A 145 0.09 3.77 2.32
CA ASP A 145 0.10 4.90 3.25
C ASP A 145 -0.80 6.04 2.73
N THR A 146 -2.11 5.85 2.85
CA THR A 146 -3.13 6.77 2.35
C THR A 146 -4.36 6.84 3.24
N THR A 147 -4.97 8.01 3.29
CA THR A 147 -6.30 8.24 3.88
C THR A 147 -7.41 8.24 2.84
N ARG A 148 -7.04 8.21 1.56
CA ARG A 148 -7.99 8.26 0.46
C ARG A 148 -8.63 6.89 0.28
N ARG A 149 -9.84 6.90 -0.27
CA ARG A 149 -10.52 5.69 -0.69
C ARG A 149 -9.61 4.89 -1.61
N CYS A 150 -9.28 3.68 -1.22
CA CYS A 150 -8.52 2.76 -2.05
C CYS A 150 -9.21 1.40 -2.10
N GLU A 151 -8.79 0.61 -3.08
CA GLU A 151 -9.30 -0.72 -3.28
C GLU A 151 -8.13 -1.70 -3.28
N VAL A 152 -8.21 -2.71 -2.42
CA VAL A 152 -7.34 -3.88 -2.49
C VAL A 152 -7.96 -4.83 -3.51
N PHE A 153 -7.85 -4.34 -4.75
CA PHE A 153 -7.98 -4.88 -6.11
C PHE A 153 -8.27 -3.66 -7.05
N CYS A 154 -7.25 -2.80 -7.17
CA CYS A 154 -7.07 -1.57 -8.00
C CYS A 154 -8.05 -0.37 -7.81
N ASP A 155 -7.42 0.79 -7.50
CA ASP A 155 -7.82 2.23 -7.60
C ASP A 155 -8.51 2.95 -6.39
N PHE A 156 -8.36 4.26 -6.07
CA PHE A 156 -7.78 5.44 -6.73
C PHE A 156 -7.04 6.36 -5.74
N SER A 157 -5.79 6.70 -6.05
CA SER A 157 -5.09 7.96 -5.76
C SER A 157 -3.59 7.71 -5.63
N ALA A 158 -2.77 8.71 -5.94
CA ALA A 158 -1.33 8.53 -5.78
C ALA A 158 -0.93 8.51 -4.30
N TYR A 159 -0.28 7.44 -3.84
CA TYR A 159 0.22 7.30 -2.47
C TYR A 159 1.45 6.40 -2.38
N PRO A 160 2.33 6.63 -1.38
CA PRO A 160 3.44 5.73 -1.09
C PRO A 160 2.98 4.35 -0.66
N VAL A 161 3.72 3.31 -1.05
CA VAL A 161 3.53 1.93 -0.56
C VAL A 161 4.73 1.57 0.30
N ILE A 162 4.48 1.02 1.49
CA ILE A 162 5.51 0.57 2.42
C ILE A 162 5.49 -0.96 2.49
N THR A 163 6.64 -1.61 2.36
CA THR A 163 6.75 -3.06 2.59
C THR A 163 7.54 -3.39 3.84
N PHE A 164 7.16 -4.46 4.54
CA PHE A 164 7.82 -4.98 5.74
C PHE A 164 8.26 -6.42 5.49
N GLY A 165 9.52 -6.63 5.15
CA GLY A 165 10.11 -7.93 4.86
C GLY A 165 10.60 -8.10 3.41
N PRO A 166 10.72 -9.36 2.92
CA PRO A 166 10.24 -10.59 3.55
C PRO A 166 10.97 -10.93 4.86
N LEU A 167 10.22 -11.44 5.84
CA LEU A 167 10.73 -11.91 7.14
C LEU A 167 10.42 -13.39 7.33
N ALA A 168 11.15 -14.04 8.24
CA ALA A 168 11.10 -15.48 8.46
C ALA A 168 9.73 -16.00 8.93
N SER A 169 8.90 -15.15 9.55
CA SER A 169 7.57 -15.54 10.00
C SER A 169 6.55 -14.38 9.92
N PRO A 170 5.24 -14.70 9.83
CA PRO A 170 4.18 -13.70 9.95
C PRO A 170 4.24 -12.89 11.25
N ASN A 171 4.67 -13.51 12.35
CA ASN A 171 4.81 -12.85 13.64
C ASN A 171 5.87 -11.74 13.59
N ASP A 172 6.99 -11.98 12.93
CA ASP A 172 8.06 -10.98 12.78
C ASP A 172 7.58 -9.77 11.96
N VAL A 173 6.75 -10.00 10.93
CA VAL A 173 6.11 -8.92 10.16
C VAL A 173 5.18 -8.09 11.03
N LEU A 174 4.36 -8.73 11.87
CA LEU A 174 3.45 -8.01 12.78
C LEU A 174 4.20 -7.21 13.84
N VAL A 175 5.30 -7.74 14.37
CA VAL A 175 6.18 -7.03 15.31
C VAL A 175 6.82 -5.82 14.62
N SER A 176 7.35 -5.99 13.41
CA SER A 176 7.93 -4.89 12.62
C SER A 176 6.89 -3.81 12.31
N PHE A 177 5.70 -4.22 11.86
CA PHE A 177 4.58 -3.32 11.62
C PHE A 177 4.17 -2.54 12.88
N SER A 178 4.05 -3.20 14.04
CA SER A 178 3.65 -2.55 15.31
C SER A 178 4.64 -1.49 15.82
N ARG A 179 5.91 -1.55 15.41
CA ARG A 179 6.91 -0.52 15.74
C ARG A 179 6.74 0.72 14.87
N ALA A 180 6.17 0.55 13.68
CA ALA A 180 5.92 1.63 12.75
C ALA A 180 4.63 2.39 13.08
N VAL A 181 3.53 1.64 13.31
CA VAL A 181 2.19 2.21 13.38
C VAL A 181 1.68 2.44 14.80
N VAL A 182 0.78 3.40 14.95
CA VAL A 182 -0.04 3.56 16.17
C VAL A 182 -1.40 2.93 15.90
N ILE A 183 -1.84 2.03 16.77
CA ILE A 183 -3.24 1.58 16.79
C ILE A 183 -3.97 2.54 17.74
N THR A 184 -4.72 3.49 17.18
CA THR A 184 -5.72 4.31 17.92
C THR A 184 -7.12 3.85 17.58
#